data_AF-R1GLX8-F1
#
_entry.id   AF-R1GLX8-F1
#
_cell.length_a   1.000
_cell.length_b   1.000
_cell.length_c   1.000
_cell.angle_alpha   90.00
_cell.angle_beta   90.00
_cell.angle_gamma   90.00
#
_symmetry.space_group_name_H-M   'P 1'
#
loop_
_entity.id
_entity.type
_entity.pdbx_description
1 polymer ?
#
loop_
_entity_poly.entity_id
_entity_poly.type
_entity_poly.pdbx_seq_one_letter_code
_entity_poly.pdbx_strand_id
1 'polypeptide(L)'
;MKKLGVQTAILSATAPGACILEGQASFDLARQLNDHAAALRDEHPQKFGFFASLPSLLDTEAALAEVRYALDTLRADGVTVFTRYANRDASAYLGHPSLEPVWAELNRRACVVFVHPTHPADTAMVNPRMPQPLIDYPHETTRAAMDMITMGTRERFPDCKVLLSHAGGSLPYLIGRVATPLKKAPDFPAKRGVE
;
A
#
# COMPACT_ATOMS: atom_id res chain seq x y z
N MET A 1 -9.73 -16.99 -14.60
CA MET A 1 -10.02 -15.98 -15.65
C MET A 1 -11.09 -16.44 -16.61
N LYS A 2 -10.83 -17.39 -17.54
CA LYS A 2 -11.82 -17.83 -18.56
C LYS A 2 -13.19 -18.24 -18.02
N LYS A 3 -13.24 -19.06 -16.96
CA LYS A 3 -14.51 -19.50 -16.33
C LYS A 3 -15.34 -18.35 -15.72
N LEU A 4 -14.70 -17.24 -15.37
CA LEU A 4 -15.33 -16.09 -14.70
C LEU A 4 -15.49 -14.89 -15.65
N GLY A 5 -15.16 -15.02 -16.95
CA GLY A 5 -15.21 -13.93 -17.91
C GLY A 5 -14.20 -12.80 -17.67
N VAL A 6 -13.16 -13.01 -16.84
CA VAL A 6 -12.14 -11.99 -16.58
C VAL A 6 -11.16 -11.95 -17.76
N GLN A 7 -11.10 -10.79 -18.43
CA GLN A 7 -10.21 -10.53 -19.56
C GLN A 7 -8.77 -10.29 -19.11
N THR A 8 -8.58 -9.38 -18.15
CA THR A 8 -7.26 -8.94 -17.67
C THR A 8 -7.22 -9.00 -16.14
N ALA A 9 -6.09 -9.42 -15.59
CA ALA A 9 -5.81 -9.42 -14.16
C ALA A 9 -4.54 -8.61 -13.90
N ILE A 10 -4.57 -7.74 -12.88
CA ILE A 10 -3.37 -7.07 -12.39
C ILE A 10 -2.78 -7.94 -11.27
N LEU A 11 -1.57 -8.43 -11.49
CA LEU A 11 -0.86 -9.27 -10.54
C LEU A 11 -0.25 -8.42 -9.42
N SER A 12 -0.21 -8.96 -8.21
CA SER A 12 0.48 -8.37 -7.06
C SER A 12 0.96 -9.50 -6.16
N ALA A 13 2.14 -9.36 -5.55
CA ALA A 13 2.62 -10.36 -4.60
C ALA A 13 1.72 -10.41 -3.35
N THR A 14 1.48 -11.61 -2.84
CA THR A 14 0.70 -11.80 -1.61
C THR A 14 1.36 -11.13 -0.41
N ALA A 15 0.57 -10.69 0.57
CA ALA A 15 1.10 -10.18 1.84
C ALA A 15 1.95 -11.24 2.56
N PRO A 16 3.04 -10.85 3.25
CA PRO A 16 3.54 -9.47 3.45
C PRO A 16 4.51 -9.00 2.36
N GLY A 17 4.50 -9.63 1.18
CA GLY A 17 5.40 -9.33 0.07
C GLY A 17 6.87 -9.55 0.42
N ALA A 18 7.74 -8.73 -0.15
CA ALA A 18 9.18 -8.84 0.07
C ALA A 18 9.63 -8.50 1.50
N CYS A 19 8.73 -7.90 2.31
CA CYS A 19 8.99 -7.56 3.72
C CYS A 19 8.96 -8.78 4.65
N ILE A 20 8.77 -9.99 4.14
CA ILE A 20 9.03 -11.22 4.89
C ILE A 20 10.53 -11.41 5.20
N LEU A 21 11.39 -10.73 4.44
CA LEU A 21 12.84 -10.67 4.63
C LEU A 21 13.25 -9.25 5.02
N GLU A 22 14.48 -9.10 5.52
CA GLU A 22 15.07 -7.81 5.89
C GLU A 22 16.29 -7.48 5.03
N GLY A 23 16.61 -6.19 4.94
CA GLY A 23 17.79 -5.67 4.24
C GLY A 23 17.86 -6.09 2.77
N GLN A 24 19.08 -6.43 2.33
CA GLN A 24 19.35 -6.80 0.92
C GLN A 24 18.48 -7.97 0.42
N ALA A 25 18.18 -8.94 1.28
CA ALA A 25 17.35 -10.09 0.89
C ALA A 25 15.90 -9.67 0.57
N SER A 26 15.37 -8.65 1.25
CA SER A 26 14.08 -8.04 0.91
C SER A 26 14.11 -7.37 -0.47
N PHE A 27 15.16 -6.60 -0.75
CA PHE A 27 15.34 -5.96 -2.05
C PHE A 27 15.45 -6.98 -3.19
N ASP A 28 16.27 -8.00 -3.02
CA ASP A 28 16.49 -9.05 -4.02
C ASP A 28 15.20 -9.84 -4.30
N LEU A 29 14.41 -10.12 -3.26
CA LEU A 29 13.12 -10.77 -3.41
C LEU A 29 12.12 -9.88 -4.15
N ALA A 30 12.05 -8.58 -3.83
CA ALA A 30 11.20 -7.63 -4.55
C ALA A 30 11.56 -7.59 -6.05
N ARG A 31 12.86 -7.52 -6.36
CA ARG A 31 13.38 -7.54 -7.74
C ARG A 31 12.95 -8.80 -8.48
N GLN A 32 13.17 -9.97 -7.89
CA GLN A 32 12.81 -11.26 -8.50
C GLN A 32 11.31 -11.38 -8.76
N LEU A 33 10.47 -10.95 -7.81
CA LEU A 33 9.02 -10.94 -7.96
C LEU A 33 8.60 -10.03 -9.11
N ASN A 34 9.23 -8.86 -9.24
CA ASN A 34 8.91 -7.89 -10.29
C ASN A 34 9.35 -8.37 -11.66
N ASP A 35 10.57 -8.89 -11.81
CA ASP A 35 11.07 -9.45 -13.07
C ASP A 35 10.18 -10.62 -13.52
N HIS A 36 9.75 -11.48 -12.59
CA HIS A 36 8.84 -12.58 -12.90
C HIS A 36 7.44 -12.10 -13.33
N ALA A 37 6.86 -11.13 -12.62
CA ALA A 37 5.56 -10.57 -12.98
C ALA A 37 5.61 -9.85 -14.34
N ALA A 38 6.70 -9.13 -14.62
CA ALA A 38 6.94 -8.49 -15.91
C ALA A 38 7.06 -9.52 -17.04
N ALA A 39 7.80 -10.61 -16.83
CA ALA A 39 7.91 -11.70 -17.82
C ALA A 39 6.54 -12.33 -18.12
N LEU A 40 5.73 -12.62 -17.10
CA LEU A 40 4.36 -13.13 -17.29
C LEU A 40 3.47 -12.15 -18.07
N ARG A 41 3.60 -10.85 -17.80
CA ARG A 41 2.92 -9.78 -18.55
C ARG A 41 3.40 -9.72 -20.00
N ASP A 42 4.69 -9.87 -20.27
CA ASP A 42 5.23 -9.85 -21.65
C ASP A 42 4.81 -11.06 -22.47
N GLU A 43 4.73 -12.24 -21.85
CA GLU A 43 4.23 -13.44 -22.51
C GLU A 43 2.73 -13.33 -22.85
N HIS A 44 1.96 -12.59 -22.03
CA HIS A 44 0.51 -12.50 -22.13
C HIS A 44 -0.04 -11.08 -21.88
N PRO A 45 0.31 -10.07 -22.71
CA PRO A 45 0.08 -8.65 -22.41
C PRO A 45 -1.39 -8.22 -22.38
N GLN A 46 -2.29 -8.97 -23.03
CA GLN A 46 -3.72 -8.71 -22.96
C GLN A 46 -4.37 -9.30 -21.69
N LYS A 47 -3.70 -10.25 -21.03
CA LYS A 47 -4.23 -10.98 -19.88
C LYS A 47 -3.69 -10.46 -18.56
N PHE A 48 -2.45 -9.98 -18.54
CA PHE A 48 -1.80 -9.58 -17.31
C PHE A 48 -1.28 -8.15 -17.40
N GLY A 49 -1.45 -7.42 -16.31
CA GLY A 49 -0.60 -6.32 -15.89
C GLY A 49 -0.05 -6.67 -14.49
N PHE A 50 0.70 -5.77 -13.87
CA PHE A 50 1.15 -5.99 -12.50
C PHE A 50 1.45 -4.71 -11.73
N PHE A 51 1.25 -4.78 -10.42
CA PHE A 51 1.75 -3.82 -9.46
C PHE A 51 3.05 -4.33 -8.87
N ALA A 52 4.09 -3.50 -8.93
CA ALA A 52 5.41 -3.85 -8.44
C ALA A 52 5.39 -4.08 -6.93
N SER A 53 6.08 -5.14 -6.50
CA SER A 53 6.44 -5.37 -5.11
C SER A 53 7.60 -4.46 -4.73
N LEU A 54 7.57 -3.89 -3.54
CA LEU A 54 8.64 -3.06 -3.01
C LEU A 54 9.29 -3.74 -1.79
N PRO A 55 10.59 -3.51 -1.54
CA PRO A 55 11.16 -3.80 -0.22
C PRO A 55 10.49 -2.94 0.86
N SER A 56 10.89 -3.11 2.11
CA SER A 56 10.38 -2.28 3.21
C SER A 56 10.55 -0.79 2.90
N LEU A 57 9.48 0.00 3.03
CA LEU A 57 9.55 1.44 2.78
C LEU A 57 10.36 2.20 3.85
N LEU A 58 10.65 1.54 4.98
CA LEU A 58 11.59 2.04 5.98
C LEU A 58 13.04 2.01 5.49
N ASP A 59 13.35 1.18 4.48
CA ASP A 59 14.58 1.28 3.70
C ASP A 59 14.31 2.15 2.47
N THR A 60 14.28 3.47 2.71
CA THR A 60 13.86 4.47 1.72
C THR A 60 14.67 4.40 0.43
N GLU A 61 16.00 4.25 0.51
CA GLU A 61 16.85 4.20 -0.68
C GLU A 61 16.60 2.93 -1.51
N ALA A 62 16.47 1.77 -0.84
CA ALA A 62 16.14 0.52 -1.51
C ALA A 62 14.74 0.59 -2.18
N ALA A 63 13.75 1.13 -1.48
CA ALA A 63 12.41 1.31 -2.01
C ALA A 63 12.40 2.24 -3.23
N LEU A 64 13.09 3.39 -3.16
CA LEU A 64 13.19 4.32 -4.28
C LEU A 64 13.93 3.72 -5.48
N ALA A 65 14.98 2.93 -5.24
CA ALA A 65 15.69 2.21 -6.30
C ALA A 65 14.79 1.21 -7.02
N GLU A 66 13.98 0.47 -6.27
CA GLU A 66 13.04 -0.49 -6.86
C GLU A 66 11.87 0.20 -7.58
N VAL A 67 11.34 1.30 -7.02
CA VAL A 67 10.32 2.13 -7.69
C VAL A 67 10.81 2.61 -9.05
N ARG A 68 12.04 3.13 -9.14
CA ARG A 68 12.64 3.57 -10.40
C ARG A 68 12.73 2.42 -11.38
N TYR A 69 13.31 1.29 -10.99
CA TYR A 69 13.46 0.16 -11.88
C TYR A 69 12.12 -0.41 -12.37
N ALA A 70 11.19 -0.67 -11.46
CA ALA A 70 9.93 -1.32 -11.81
C ALA A 70 9.07 -0.43 -12.72
N LEU A 71 9.05 0.89 -12.49
CA LEU A 71 8.24 1.81 -13.30
C LEU A 71 8.94 2.23 -14.60
N ASP A 72 10.25 2.50 -14.56
CA ASP A 72 10.99 3.01 -15.73
C ASP A 72 11.42 1.88 -16.67
N THR A 73 11.92 0.76 -16.11
CA THR A 73 12.45 -0.36 -16.89
C THR A 73 11.37 -1.40 -17.17
N LEU A 74 10.69 -1.90 -16.14
CA LEU A 74 9.71 -2.99 -16.31
C LEU A 74 8.33 -2.50 -16.76
N ARG A 75 8.09 -1.18 -16.70
CA ARG A 75 6.82 -0.55 -17.08
C ARG A 75 5.64 -1.11 -16.27
N ALA A 76 5.85 -1.32 -14.96
CA ALA A 76 4.79 -1.76 -14.06
C ALA A 76 3.61 -0.78 -14.05
N ASP A 77 2.39 -1.30 -13.87
CA ASP A 77 1.14 -0.52 -13.90
C ASP A 77 0.91 0.31 -12.63
N GLY A 78 1.76 0.13 -11.61
CA GLY A 78 1.67 0.73 -10.30
C GLY A 78 2.54 -0.02 -9.28
N VAL A 79 2.35 0.28 -8.00
CA VAL A 79 3.06 -0.38 -6.89
C VAL A 79 2.08 -0.94 -5.87
N THR A 80 2.45 -2.06 -5.26
CA THR A 80 1.77 -2.59 -4.06
C THR A 80 2.53 -2.11 -2.83
N VAL A 81 1.81 -1.45 -1.91
CA VAL A 81 2.32 -1.09 -0.59
C VAL A 81 1.46 -1.75 0.49
N PHE A 82 2.04 -1.98 1.67
CA PHE A 82 1.32 -2.55 2.79
C PHE A 82 0.82 -1.47 3.75
N THR A 83 -0.24 -1.77 4.49
CA THR A 83 -0.87 -0.84 5.44
C THR A 83 0.10 -0.26 6.46
N ARG A 84 1.14 -1.01 6.82
CA ARG A 84 2.21 -0.57 7.70
C ARG A 84 3.52 -1.32 7.43
N TYR A 85 4.61 -0.73 7.88
CA TYR A 85 5.95 -1.31 7.85
C TYR A 85 6.55 -1.25 9.25
N ALA A 86 7.29 -2.29 9.64
CA ALA A 86 8.00 -2.31 10.91
C ALA A 86 9.33 -3.05 10.77
N ASN A 87 10.30 -2.66 11.60
CA ASN A 87 11.54 -3.38 11.84
C ASN A 87 11.80 -3.37 13.37
N ARG A 88 13.00 -3.77 13.79
CA ARG A 88 13.37 -3.79 15.22
C ARG A 88 13.17 -2.45 15.94
N ASP A 89 13.40 -1.34 15.27
CA ASP A 89 13.55 -0.02 15.90
C ASP A 89 12.43 0.96 15.55
N ALA A 90 11.62 0.66 14.53
CA ALA A 90 10.59 1.54 14.02
C ALA A 90 9.34 0.80 13.53
N SER A 91 8.21 1.48 13.61
CA SER A 91 6.93 1.06 13.02
C SER A 91 6.23 2.29 12.45
N ALA A 92 5.70 2.16 11.23
CA ALA A 92 5.10 3.27 10.51
C ALA A 92 3.87 2.80 9.73
N TYR A 93 2.77 3.53 9.89
CA TYR A 93 1.70 3.55 8.90
C TYR A 93 2.10 4.43 7.71
N LEU A 94 1.32 4.36 6.64
CA LEU A 94 1.62 5.01 5.36
C LEU A 94 1.71 6.54 5.43
N GLY A 95 1.08 7.21 6.39
CA GLY A 95 1.13 8.66 6.57
C GLY A 95 2.30 9.15 7.44
N HIS A 96 3.13 8.24 7.96
CA HIS A 96 4.27 8.61 8.80
C HIS A 96 5.29 9.45 8.01
N PRO A 97 5.90 10.50 8.61
CA PRO A 97 6.83 11.40 7.91
C PRO A 97 8.05 10.70 7.28
N SER A 98 8.50 9.59 7.86
CA SER A 98 9.62 8.82 7.30
C SER A 98 9.34 8.23 5.92
N LEU A 99 8.07 8.13 5.50
CA LEU A 99 7.67 7.58 4.20
C LEU A 99 7.42 8.67 3.15
N GLU A 100 7.56 9.95 3.52
CA GLU A 100 7.37 11.08 2.60
C GLU A 100 8.26 11.05 1.36
N PRO A 101 9.55 10.67 1.41
CA PRO A 101 10.37 10.59 0.21
C PRO A 101 9.83 9.59 -0.81
N VAL A 102 9.31 8.44 -0.35
CA VAL A 102 8.68 7.44 -1.22
C VAL A 102 7.40 8.01 -1.84
N TRP A 103 6.54 8.63 -1.03
CA TRP A 103 5.33 9.27 -1.53
C TRP A 103 5.62 10.38 -2.54
N ALA A 104 6.65 11.20 -2.33
CA ALA A 104 7.06 12.26 -3.24
C ALA A 104 7.44 11.70 -4.62
N GLU A 105 8.20 10.60 -4.66
CA GLU A 105 8.59 9.97 -5.93
C GLU A 105 7.40 9.31 -6.63
N LEU A 106 6.53 8.62 -5.89
CA LEU A 106 5.29 8.06 -6.44
C LEU A 106 4.37 9.16 -6.98
N ASN A 107 4.28 10.30 -6.28
CA ASN A 107 3.45 11.43 -6.68
C ASN A 107 3.98 12.08 -7.96
N ARG A 108 5.30 12.32 -8.04
CA ARG A 108 5.96 12.87 -9.23
C ARG A 108 5.65 12.05 -10.49
N ARG A 109 5.36 10.75 -10.33
CA ARG A 109 5.03 9.81 -11.40
C ARG A 109 3.53 9.60 -11.61
N ALA A 110 2.67 10.29 -10.84
CA ALA A 110 1.22 10.07 -10.78
C ALA A 110 0.86 8.57 -10.62
N CYS A 111 1.64 7.87 -9.79
CA CYS A 111 1.64 6.42 -9.71
C CYS A 111 0.32 5.88 -9.13
N VAL A 112 -0.11 4.70 -9.61
CA VAL A 112 -1.17 3.91 -8.96
C VAL A 112 -0.56 3.18 -7.77
N VAL A 113 -1.09 3.43 -6.58
CA VAL A 113 -0.61 2.86 -5.32
C VAL A 113 -1.70 1.96 -4.76
N PHE A 114 -1.52 0.65 -4.88
CA PHE A 114 -2.41 -0.35 -4.31
C PHE A 114 -2.01 -0.67 -2.87
N VAL A 115 -2.87 -0.28 -1.92
CA VAL A 115 -2.68 -0.50 -0.49
C VAL A 115 -3.34 -1.82 -0.10
N HIS A 116 -2.51 -2.84 0.09
CA HIS A 116 -2.94 -4.15 0.58
C HIS A 116 -2.71 -4.25 2.09
N PRO A 117 -3.63 -4.87 2.87
CA PRO A 117 -3.38 -5.09 4.29
C PRO A 117 -2.22 -6.06 4.54
N THR A 118 -1.50 -5.79 5.61
CA THR A 118 -0.71 -6.80 6.34
C THR A 118 -1.33 -6.99 7.73
N HIS A 119 -0.71 -7.82 8.56
CA HIS A 119 -1.16 -8.01 9.94
C HIS A 119 -1.12 -6.69 10.75
N PRO A 120 -2.05 -6.46 11.69
CA PRO A 120 -1.92 -5.38 12.66
C PRO A 120 -0.65 -5.50 13.51
N ALA A 121 -0.29 -4.44 14.23
CA ALA A 121 0.90 -4.43 15.10
C ALA A 121 0.81 -5.49 16.20
N ASP A 122 -0.36 -5.66 16.81
CA ASP A 122 -0.66 -6.76 17.73
C ASP A 122 -1.30 -7.91 16.96
N THR A 123 -0.63 -9.07 16.96
CA THR A 123 -1.10 -10.28 16.28
C THR A 123 -1.65 -11.34 17.22
N ALA A 124 -1.79 -11.04 18.51
CA ALA A 124 -2.32 -11.97 19.48
C ALA A 124 -3.78 -12.32 19.15
N MET A 125 -4.04 -13.60 18.88
CA MET A 125 -5.39 -14.08 18.61
C MET A 125 -6.14 -14.29 19.92
N VAL A 126 -7.23 -13.54 20.12
CA VAL A 126 -8.18 -13.80 21.22
C VAL A 126 -9.04 -15.04 20.91
N ASN A 127 -9.42 -15.23 19.64
CA ASN A 127 -10.15 -16.41 19.17
C ASN A 127 -9.33 -17.12 18.07
N PRO A 128 -8.82 -18.34 18.30
CA PRO A 128 -7.98 -19.05 17.33
C PRO A 128 -8.71 -19.45 16.05
N ARG A 129 -10.05 -19.36 16.00
CA ARG A 129 -10.85 -19.61 14.80
C ARG A 129 -11.07 -18.36 13.94
N MET A 130 -10.53 -17.22 14.34
CA MET A 130 -10.68 -15.95 13.63
C MET A 130 -9.31 -15.48 13.13
N PRO A 131 -8.83 -16.05 12.01
CA PRO A 131 -7.58 -15.62 11.41
C PRO A 131 -7.70 -14.18 10.89
N GLN A 132 -6.58 -13.47 10.94
CA GLN A 132 -6.50 -12.03 10.68
C GLN A 132 -7.12 -11.57 9.34
N PRO A 133 -7.03 -12.32 8.22
CA PRO A 133 -7.63 -11.89 6.96
C PRO A 133 -9.15 -11.69 7.00
N LEU A 134 -9.87 -12.34 7.93
CA LEU A 134 -11.34 -12.29 7.96
C LEU A 134 -11.88 -10.93 8.42
N ILE A 135 -11.28 -10.33 9.45
CA ILE A 135 -11.79 -9.12 10.12
C ILE A 135 -10.69 -8.09 10.32
N ASP A 136 -9.51 -8.50 10.77
CA ASP A 136 -8.43 -7.58 11.10
C ASP A 136 -7.88 -6.88 9.87
N TYR A 137 -7.73 -7.57 8.73
CA TYR A 137 -7.16 -7.00 7.51
C TYR A 137 -8.00 -5.83 6.94
N PRO A 138 -9.34 -5.96 6.75
CA PRO A 138 -10.18 -4.82 6.40
C PRO A 138 -10.12 -3.65 7.42
N HIS A 139 -10.05 -3.94 8.71
CA HIS A 139 -9.88 -2.91 9.73
C HIS A 139 -8.50 -2.24 9.67
N GLU A 140 -7.46 -3.00 9.36
CA GLU A 140 -6.10 -2.49 9.19
C GLU A 140 -6.02 -1.58 7.95
N THR A 141 -6.67 -1.93 6.84
CA THR A 141 -6.85 -1.02 5.70
C THR A 141 -7.53 0.28 6.12
N THR A 142 -8.54 0.20 7.00
CA THR A 142 -9.23 1.39 7.53
C THR A 142 -8.30 2.25 8.38
N ARG A 143 -7.48 1.64 9.24
CA ARG A 143 -6.50 2.35 10.08
C ARG A 143 -5.46 3.07 9.24
N ALA A 144 -4.86 2.40 8.26
CA ALA A 144 -3.88 3.02 7.36
C ALA A 144 -4.49 4.15 6.52
N ALA A 145 -5.73 4.00 6.05
CA ALA A 145 -6.42 5.07 5.34
C ALA A 145 -6.72 6.27 6.25
N MET A 146 -7.17 6.02 7.48
CA MET A 146 -7.39 7.08 8.45
C MET A 146 -6.10 7.80 8.83
N ASP A 147 -5.01 7.06 9.02
CA ASP A 147 -3.67 7.60 9.25
C ASP A 147 -3.26 8.56 8.12
N MET A 148 -3.35 8.12 6.86
CA MET A 148 -3.06 8.98 5.71
C MET A 148 -3.95 10.24 5.66
N ILE A 149 -5.23 10.14 6.03
CA ILE A 149 -6.15 11.29 6.09
C ILE A 149 -5.72 12.25 7.20
N THR A 150 -5.51 11.75 8.41
CA THR A 150 -5.15 12.58 9.57
C THR A 150 -3.77 13.20 9.44
N MET A 151 -2.86 12.51 8.75
CA MET A 151 -1.52 13.00 8.46
C MET A 151 -1.48 13.89 7.21
N GLY A 152 -2.58 14.10 6.48
CA GLY A 152 -2.62 14.97 5.29
C GLY A 152 -1.83 14.42 4.10
N THR A 153 -1.55 13.12 4.04
CA THR A 153 -0.74 12.49 2.98
C THR A 153 -1.31 12.75 1.60
N ARG A 154 -2.64 12.66 1.44
CA ARG A 154 -3.31 12.90 0.15
C ARG A 154 -3.30 14.37 -0.28
N GLU A 155 -3.25 15.30 0.67
CA GLU A 155 -3.13 16.73 0.38
C GLU A 155 -1.72 17.08 -0.07
N ARG A 156 -0.69 16.47 0.55
CA ARG A 156 0.72 16.64 0.15
C ARG A 156 1.07 15.95 -1.16
N PHE A 157 0.44 14.80 -1.44
CA PHE A 157 0.73 13.94 -2.59
C PHE A 157 -0.55 13.64 -3.40
N PRO A 158 -1.13 14.66 -4.07
CA PRO A 158 -2.44 14.55 -4.71
C PRO A 158 -2.45 13.71 -6.00
N ASP A 159 -1.34 13.63 -6.73
CA ASP A 159 -1.25 12.98 -8.05
C ASP A 159 -1.16 11.46 -7.98
N CYS A 160 -0.76 10.90 -6.83
CA CYS A 160 -0.86 9.47 -6.58
C CYS A 160 -2.33 9.01 -6.71
N LYS A 161 -2.60 7.84 -7.30
CA LYS A 161 -3.93 7.22 -7.34
C LYS A 161 -3.96 6.07 -6.34
N VAL A 162 -4.52 6.30 -5.15
CA VAL A 162 -4.52 5.31 -4.06
C VAL A 162 -5.72 4.39 -4.18
N LEU A 163 -5.46 3.08 -4.27
CA LEU A 163 -6.45 2.01 -4.28
C LEU A 163 -6.41 1.28 -2.94
N LEU A 164 -7.50 1.33 -2.17
CA LEU A 164 -7.60 0.62 -0.90
C LEU A 164 -8.26 -0.76 -1.11
N SER A 165 -7.61 -1.82 -0.64
CA SER A 165 -8.17 -3.17 -0.66
C SER A 165 -9.53 -3.28 0.03
N HIS A 166 -10.30 -4.31 -0.36
CA HIS A 166 -11.56 -4.70 0.30
C HIS A 166 -12.58 -3.55 0.40
N ALA A 167 -12.74 -2.76 -0.67
CA ALA A 167 -13.62 -1.59 -0.73
C ALA A 167 -13.30 -0.51 0.34
N GLY A 168 -12.01 -0.33 0.68
CA GLY A 168 -11.59 0.57 1.75
C GLY A 168 -11.76 -0.02 3.15
N GLY A 169 -11.99 -1.34 3.24
CA GLY A 169 -12.29 -2.02 4.48
C GLY A 169 -13.58 -1.53 5.11
N SER A 170 -13.48 -1.00 6.33
CA SER A 170 -14.59 -0.38 7.06
C SER A 170 -14.64 1.15 6.94
N LEU A 171 -13.72 1.78 6.18
CA LEU A 171 -13.66 3.23 6.04
C LEU A 171 -14.98 3.86 5.55
N PRO A 172 -15.65 3.37 4.48
CA PRO A 172 -16.88 4.00 3.99
C PRO A 172 -17.99 4.05 5.04
N TYR A 173 -18.01 3.10 5.98
CA TYR A 173 -19.01 3.01 7.04
C TYR A 173 -18.62 3.80 8.30
N LEU A 174 -17.32 3.94 8.58
CA LEU A 174 -16.81 4.57 9.80
C LEU A 174 -16.40 6.03 9.63
N ILE A 175 -16.24 6.53 8.40
CA ILE A 175 -15.69 7.87 8.15
C ILE A 175 -16.52 8.98 8.83
N GLY A 176 -17.85 8.88 8.85
CA GLY A 176 -18.71 9.85 9.53
C GLY A 176 -18.50 9.89 11.05
N ARG A 177 -18.20 8.74 11.65
CA ARG A 177 -17.88 8.64 13.08
C ARG A 177 -16.57 9.35 13.40
N VAL A 178 -15.60 9.31 12.49
CA VAL A 178 -14.27 9.89 12.70
C VAL A 178 -14.23 11.38 12.33
N ALA A 179 -14.92 11.79 11.26
CA ALA A 179 -14.97 13.19 10.83
C ALA A 179 -15.61 14.11 11.87
N THR A 180 -16.60 13.62 12.62
CA THR A 180 -17.34 14.41 13.62
C THR A 180 -16.45 14.94 14.77
N PRO A 181 -15.69 14.10 15.51
CA PRO A 181 -14.77 14.57 16.53
C PRO A 181 -13.58 15.34 15.94
N LEU A 182 -13.07 14.94 14.76
CA LEU A 182 -11.88 15.59 14.18
C LEU A 182 -12.12 17.05 13.75
N LYS A 183 -13.33 17.41 13.34
CA LYS A 183 -13.70 18.83 13.11
C LYS A 183 -13.49 19.72 14.33
N LYS A 184 -13.58 19.16 15.53
CA LYS A 184 -13.41 19.88 16.81
C LYS A 184 -11.97 19.81 17.32
N ALA A 185 -11.08 19.06 16.66
CA ALA A 185 -9.69 18.95 17.08
C ALA A 185 -8.88 20.20 16.67
N PRO A 186 -7.95 20.70 17.51
CA PRO A 186 -7.20 21.92 17.23
C PRO A 186 -6.40 21.91 15.92
N ASP A 187 -5.88 20.77 15.46
CA ASP A 187 -4.88 20.71 14.38
C ASP A 187 -5.23 19.76 13.22
N PHE A 188 -6.52 19.51 12.96
CA PHE A 188 -6.92 18.62 11.87
C PHE A 188 -6.69 19.28 10.49
N PRO A 189 -5.90 18.67 9.57
CA PRO A 189 -5.54 19.28 8.29
C PRO A 189 -6.75 19.56 7.38
N ALA A 190 -7.84 18.80 7.50
CA ALA A 190 -9.05 18.99 6.69
C ALA A 190 -9.86 20.27 7.01
N LYS A 191 -9.30 21.23 7.75
CA LYS A 191 -9.91 22.56 7.96
C LYS A 191 -9.95 23.43 6.70
N ARG A 192 -9.35 23.00 5.58
CA ARG A 192 -9.42 23.72 4.29
C ARG A 192 -10.42 23.06 3.35
N GLY A 193 -11.70 23.14 3.72
CA GLY A 193 -12.79 22.90 2.78
C GLY A 193 -13.04 24.14 1.94
N VAL A 194 -13.07 23.94 0.63
CA VAL A 194 -13.50 24.83 -0.46
C VAL A 194 -14.58 25.83 -0.01
N GLU A 195 -14.27 27.13 -0.09
CA GLU A 195 -15.26 28.21 -0.27
C GLU A 195 -15.68 28.28 -1.73
#